data_AF-A7U114-F1
#
_entry.id   AF-A7U114-F1
#
_cell.length_a   1.000
_cell.length_b   1.000
_cell.length_c   1.000
_cell.angle_alpha   90.00
_cell.angle_beta   90.00
_cell.angle_gamma   90.00
#
_symmetry.space_group_name_H-M   'P 1'
#
loop_
_entity.id
_entity.type
_entity.pdbx_description
1 polymer ?
#
loop_
_entity_poly.entity_id
_entity_poly.type
_entity_poly.pdbx_seq_one_letter_code
_entity_poly.pdbx_strand_id
1 'polypeptide(L)' 'MSDDGPGAREVAYRVFAAEFDDASLSYSESDEERAPNYVVTPTGARVNRLFTAGVLTEVERVNDETRRGR' A
#
# COMPACT_ATOMS: atom_id res chain seq x y z
N MET A 1 -2.07 -25.60 -10.92
CA MET A 1 -2.46 -25.47 -9.51
C MET A 1 -1.90 -24.15 -9.05
N SER A 2 -2.75 -23.13 -8.91
CA SER A 2 -2.31 -21.84 -8.37
C SER A 2 -2.31 -21.99 -6.85
N ASP A 3 -1.16 -21.72 -6.25
CA ASP A 3 -0.91 -21.83 -4.82
C ASP A 3 -1.64 -20.68 -4.10
N ASP A 4 -2.91 -20.90 -3.77
CA ASP A 4 -3.80 -19.96 -3.06
C ASP A 4 -3.75 -20.21 -1.54
N GLY A 5 -2.56 -20.58 -1.03
CA GLY A 5 -2.26 -20.49 0.39
C GLY A 5 -1.82 -19.06 0.78
N PRO A 6 -1.56 -18.77 2.06
CA PRO A 6 -1.12 -17.45 2.55
C PRO A 6 0.30 -17.02 2.07
N GLY A 7 0.73 -17.43 0.88
CA GLY A 7 2.12 -17.55 0.46
C GLY A 7 2.51 -16.90 -0.88
N ALA A 8 1.59 -16.45 -1.73
CA ALA A 8 1.98 -15.73 -2.94
C ALA A 8 2.34 -14.27 -2.61
N ARG A 9 3.62 -13.99 -2.31
CA ARG A 9 4.08 -12.62 -2.11
C ARG A 9 3.99 -11.85 -3.43
N GLU A 10 3.15 -10.84 -3.48
CA GLU A 10 3.16 -9.86 -4.57
C GLU A 10 4.41 -8.99 -4.54
N VAL A 11 4.78 -8.46 -5.70
CA VAL A 11 5.86 -7.48 -5.84
C VAL A 11 5.37 -6.09 -5.44
N ALA A 12 6.28 -5.23 -5.01
CA ALA A 12 5.96 -3.83 -4.78
C ALA A 12 5.89 -3.07 -6.10
N TYR A 13 4.76 -2.41 -6.35
CA TYR A 13 4.54 -1.59 -7.54
C TYR A 13 5.08 -0.18 -7.33
N ARG A 14 5.71 0.36 -8.37
CA ARG A 14 6.07 1.78 -8.44
C ARG A 14 4.92 2.51 -9.10
N VAL A 15 4.35 3.46 -8.40
CA VAL A 15 3.30 4.35 -8.90
C VAL A 15 3.69 5.78 -8.53
N PHE A 16 3.17 6.76 -9.25
CA PHE A 16 3.32 8.15 -8.82
C PHE A 16 2.54 8.39 -7.53
N ALA A 17 3.05 9.29 -6.67
CA ALA A 17 2.32 9.71 -5.48
C ALA A 17 0.91 10.20 -5.82
N ALA A 18 0.77 10.93 -6.94
CA ALA A 18 -0.52 11.38 -7.45
C ALA A 18 -1.46 10.23 -7.84
N GLU A 19 -0.97 9.17 -8.48
CA GLU A 19 -1.83 8.02 -8.83
C GLU A 19 -2.34 7.26 -7.61
N PHE A 20 -1.53 7.18 -6.56
CA PHE A 20 -1.96 6.61 -5.29
C PHE A 20 -2.98 7.50 -4.59
N ASP A 21 -2.79 8.83 -4.61
CA ASP A 21 -3.72 9.82 -4.04
C ASP A 21 -5.06 9.86 -4.78
N ASP A 22 -5.04 9.73 -6.11
CA ASP A 22 -6.22 9.70 -6.98
C ASP A 22 -7.00 8.36 -6.92
N ALA A 23 -6.48 7.35 -6.22
CA ALA A 23 -7.13 6.04 -6.13
C ALA A 23 -8.39 6.11 -5.27
N SER A 24 -9.56 5.90 -5.90
CA SER A 24 -10.86 6.04 -5.23
C SER A 24 -11.43 4.73 -4.68
N LEU A 25 -10.76 3.59 -4.91
CA LEU A 25 -11.25 2.27 -4.53
C LEU A 25 -10.18 1.50 -3.78
N SER A 26 -10.51 1.07 -2.56
CA SER A 26 -9.72 0.14 -1.76
C SER A 26 -10.61 -0.96 -1.18
N TYR A 27 -10.12 -2.19 -1.13
CA TYR A 27 -10.87 -3.33 -0.59
C TYR A 27 -9.95 -4.41 -0.02
N SER A 28 -10.47 -5.18 0.94
CA SER A 28 -9.86 -6.42 1.43
C SER A 28 -10.40 -7.59 0.62
N GLU A 29 -9.55 -8.55 0.25
CA GLU A 29 -9.98 -9.69 -0.59
C GLU A 29 -10.87 -10.69 0.17
N SER A 30 -10.75 -10.75 1.50
CA SER A 30 -11.60 -11.54 2.39
C SER A 30 -11.70 -10.89 3.78
N ASP A 31 -12.58 -11.42 4.64
CA ASP A 31 -12.72 -11.03 6.05
C ASP A 31 -11.68 -11.72 6.97
N GLU A 32 -10.75 -12.48 6.39
CA GLU A 32 -9.71 -13.17 7.15
C GLU A 32 -8.69 -12.16 7.70
N GLU A 33 -8.17 -12.37 8.91
CA GLU A 33 -7.29 -11.41 9.59
C GLU A 33 -6.06 -10.99 8.75
N ARG A 34 -5.60 -11.88 7.88
CA ARG A 34 -4.43 -11.67 7.01
C ARG A 34 -4.78 -11.48 5.54
N ALA A 35 -6.02 -11.14 5.24
CA ALA A 35 -6.46 -10.85 3.88
C ALA A 35 -5.63 -9.72 3.26
N PRO A 36 -5.17 -9.88 2.00
CA PRO A 36 -4.56 -8.80 1.23
C PRO A 36 -5.48 -7.57 1.15
N ASN A 37 -4.89 -6.38 1.25
CA ASN A 37 -5.59 -5.12 1.06
C ASN A 37 -5.13 -4.51 -0.24
N TYR A 38 -6.07 -4.25 -1.15
CA TYR A 38 -5.77 -3.68 -2.45
C TYR A 38 -6.27 -2.25 -2.53
N VAL A 39 -5.49 -1.42 -3.23
CA VAL A 39 -5.94 -0.16 -3.81
C VAL A 39 -6.01 -0.33 -5.32
N VAL A 40 -7.02 0.25 -5.95
CA VAL A 40 -7.18 0.28 -7.41
C VAL A 40 -6.83 1.67 -7.91
N THR A 41 -5.74 1.76 -8.65
CA THR A 41 -5.28 3.01 -9.28
C THR A 41 -6.27 3.48 -10.36
N PRO A 42 -6.24 4.75 -10.79
CA PRO A 42 -7.10 5.26 -11.87
C PRO A 42 -6.96 4.50 -13.20
N THR A 43 -5.81 3.85 -13.43
CA THR A 43 -5.57 3.01 -14.62
C THR A 43 -6.10 1.59 -14.49
N GLY A 44 -6.67 1.23 -13.32
CA GLY A 44 -7.25 -0.07 -13.03
C GLY A 44 -6.26 -1.09 -12.45
N ALA A 45 -5.01 -0.70 -12.18
CA ALA A 45 -4.07 -1.61 -11.53
C ALA A 45 -4.44 -1.84 -10.05
N ARG A 46 -4.55 -3.12 -9.66
CA ARG A 46 -4.70 -3.56 -8.27
C ARG A 46 -3.34 -3.67 -7.60
N VAL A 47 -3.14 -2.95 -6.50
CA VAL A 47 -1.86 -2.87 -5.80
C VAL A 47 -2.04 -3.20 -4.32
N ASN A 48 -1.39 -4.28 -3.89
CA ASN A 48 -1.29 -4.68 -2.47
C ASN A 48 -0.01 -4.16 -1.80
N ARG A 49 1.05 -3.92 -2.59
CA ARG A 49 2.35 -3.46 -2.11
C ARG A 49 2.85 -2.30 -2.96
N LEU A 50 3.22 -1.22 -2.29
CA LEU A 50 3.71 0.00 -2.91
C LEU A 50 5.20 0.17 -2.62
N PHE A 51 5.98 0.54 -3.63
CA PHE A 51 7.32 1.06 -3.47
C PHE A 51 7.27 2.57 -3.66
N THR A 52 7.61 3.33 -2.63
CA THR A 52 7.67 4.80 -2.68
C THR A 52 9.08 5.31 -2.42
N ALA A 53 9.42 6.44 -3.03
CA ALA A 53 10.63 7.19 -2.78
C ALA A 53 10.32 8.68 -2.90
N GLY A 54 10.93 9.50 -2.06
CA GLY A 54 10.67 10.94 -2.01
C GLY A 54 11.67 11.68 -1.13
N VAL A 55 11.44 12.96 -0.93
CA VAL A 55 12.22 13.82 -0.04
C VAL A 55 11.43 14.03 1.25
N LEU A 56 12.06 13.79 2.39
CA LEU A 56 11.47 14.07 3.69
C LEU A 56 11.39 15.59 3.90
N THR A 57 10.18 16.13 3.94
CA THR A 57 9.98 17.57 4.12
C THR A 57 9.75 17.93 5.57
N GLU A 58 9.05 17.06 6.32
CA GLU A 58 8.64 17.33 7.70
C GLU A 58 8.73 16.07 8.58
N VAL A 59 8.99 16.28 9.87
CA VAL A 59 9.03 15.22 10.88
C VAL A 59 8.21 15.65 12.09
N GLU A 60 7.20 14.87 12.42
CA GLU A 60 6.33 15.08 13.58
C GLU A 60 6.68 14.11 14.71
N ARG A 61 6.61 14.59 15.96
CA ARG A 61 6.73 13.73 17.15
C ARG A 61 5.36 13.15 17.47
N VAL A 62 5.22 11.84 17.40
CA VAL A 62 3.96 11.15 17.73
C VAL A 62 3.89 10.82 19.22
N ASN A 63 5.03 10.47 19.83
CA ASN A 63 5.23 10.32 21.27
C ASN A 63 6.72 10.53 21.60
N ASP A 64 7.16 10.32 22.84
CA ASP A 64 8.55 10.60 23.23
C ASP A 64 9.59 9.80 22.42
N GLU A 65 9.25 8.58 22.01
CA GLU A 65 10.15 7.63 21.33
C GLU A 65 9.98 7.55 19.80
N THR A 66 8.82 7.95 19.27
CA THR A 66 8.44 7.76 17.86
C THR A 66 8.40 9.08 17.10
N ARG A 67 9.04 9.07 15.93
CA ARG A 67 9.00 10.15 14.95
C ARG A 67 8.33 9.64 13.68
N ARG A 68 7.43 10.43 13.11
CA ARG A 68 6.77 10.12 11.83
C ARG A 68 7.21 11.14 10.78
N GLY A 69 7.73 10.66 9.67
CA GLY A 69 8.01 11.48 8.50
C GLY A 69 6.74 11.68 7.67
N ARG A 70 6.61 12.86 7.08
CA ARG A 70 5.55 13.21 6.13
C ARG A 70 6.15 13.61 4.79
#